data_AF-A7AQY2-F1
#
_entry.id   AF-A7AQY2-F1
#
_cell.length_a   1.000
_cell.length_b   1.000
_cell.length_c   1.000
_cell.angle_alpha   90.00
_cell.angle_beta   90.00
_cell.angle_gamma   90.00
#
_symmetry.space_group_name_H-M   'P 1'
#
loop_
_entity.id
_entity.type
_entity.pdbx_description
1 polymer ?
#
loop_
_entity_poly.entity_id
_entity_poly.type
_entity_poly.pdbx_seq_one_letter_code
_entity_poly.pdbx_strand_id
1 'polypeptide(L)'
;MGINQSSMPTSLDLRLQAREALKLQSQCEREEVNEKEKVKRSLEKGNMEAARIHAGNAIRKHNEALRYLQYHSKLEILRSQVESAERTNALNEQLKEALPRLSKMTKYKSNGNTNLMQELEKIFDDLDVSEAYGDMTMNSVNAHLAPQNEVDNLISKVADEYALDIGDMLNASRVIGSSLSNRNIGRLTQ
;
A
#
# COMPACT_ATOMS: atom_id res chain seq x y z
N MET A 1 -9.77 23.35 -25.01
CA MET A 1 -10.79 22.27 -25.02
C MET A 1 -10.08 20.96 -24.71
N GLY A 2 -10.60 20.17 -23.77
CA GLY A 2 -10.14 18.80 -23.58
C GLY A 2 -9.62 18.45 -22.19
N ILE A 3 -10.48 18.55 -21.17
CA ILE A 3 -10.43 17.61 -20.03
C ILE A 3 -11.88 17.25 -19.69
N ASN A 4 -12.57 16.66 -20.66
CA ASN A 4 -13.79 15.89 -20.43
C ASN A 4 -13.42 14.42 -20.60
N GLN A 5 -12.73 13.86 -19.61
CA GLN A 5 -12.60 12.41 -19.42
C GLN A 5 -12.57 12.09 -17.94
N SER A 6 -13.71 12.25 -17.30
CA SER A 6 -14.31 11.21 -16.45
C SER A 6 -15.73 11.68 -16.15
N SER A 7 -16.74 10.96 -16.66
CA SER A 7 -18.13 11.19 -16.25
C SER A 7 -18.44 10.48 -14.93
N MET A 8 -17.40 10.03 -14.21
CA MET A 8 -17.47 9.52 -12.87
C MET A 8 -16.87 10.56 -11.92
N PRO A 9 -17.46 10.77 -10.72
CA PRO A 9 -16.82 11.62 -9.72
C PRO A 9 -15.43 11.07 -9.43
N THR A 10 -14.43 11.93 -9.37
CA THR A 10 -13.01 11.54 -9.21
C THR A 10 -12.81 10.68 -7.95
N SER A 11 -13.64 10.89 -6.93
CA SER A 11 -13.73 10.02 -5.74
C SER A 11 -14.09 8.56 -6.06
N LEU A 12 -14.94 8.31 -7.06
CA LEU A 12 -15.34 6.96 -7.48
C LEU A 12 -14.23 6.25 -8.27
N ASP A 13 -13.50 6.98 -9.12
CA ASP A 13 -12.35 6.43 -9.84
C ASP A 13 -11.24 5.99 -8.87
N LEU A 14 -10.93 6.84 -7.88
CA LEU A 14 -9.96 6.51 -6.83
C LEU A 14 -10.41 5.30 -5.99
N ARG A 15 -11.70 5.20 -5.66
CA ARG A 15 -12.25 4.04 -4.95
C ARG A 15 -12.13 2.75 -5.76
N LEU A 16 -12.34 2.81 -7.07
CA LEU A 16 -12.20 1.65 -7.95
C LEU A 16 -10.74 1.18 -8.01
N GLN A 17 -9.80 2.12 -8.18
CA GLN A 17 -8.37 1.83 -8.16
C GLN A 17 -7.90 1.27 -6.81
N ALA A 18 -8.40 1.81 -5.69
CA ALA A 18 -8.09 1.32 -4.36
C ALA A 18 -8.55 -0.14 -4.17
N ARG A 19 -9.73 -0.49 -4.72
CA ARG A 19 -10.25 -1.87 -4.70
C ARG A 19 -9.45 -2.80 -5.61
N GLU A 20 -9.00 -2.32 -6.77
CA GLU A 20 -8.13 -3.07 -7.65
C GLU A 20 -6.77 -3.36 -7.00
N ALA A 21 -6.19 -2.38 -6.30
CA ALA A 21 -4.94 -2.56 -5.56
C ALA A 21 -5.05 -3.66 -4.48
N LEU A 22 -6.16 -3.74 -3.74
CA LEU A 22 -6.41 -4.84 -2.80
C LEU A 22 -6.52 -6.20 -3.49
N LYS A 23 -7.14 -6.25 -4.68
CA LYS A 23 -7.21 -7.48 -5.46
C LYS A 23 -5.82 -7.95 -5.87
N LEU A 24 -4.97 -7.04 -6.36
CA LEU A 24 -3.58 -7.34 -6.72
C LEU A 24 -2.76 -7.77 -5.51
N GLN A 25 -2.92 -7.11 -4.35
CA GLN A 25 -2.29 -7.53 -3.10
C GLN A 25 -2.68 -8.97 -2.72
N SER A 26 -3.97 -9.30 -2.73
CA SER A 26 -4.44 -10.66 -2.43
C SER A 26 -3.96 -11.71 -3.44
N GLN A 27 -3.74 -11.32 -4.69
CA GLN A 27 -3.16 -12.18 -5.71
C GLN A 27 -1.69 -12.45 -5.43
N CYS A 28 -0.91 -11.42 -5.09
CA CYS A 28 0.50 -11.55 -4.72
C CYS A 28 0.67 -12.46 -3.49
N GLU A 29 -0.20 -12.37 -2.48
CA GLU A 29 -0.18 -13.26 -1.31
C GLU A 29 -0.46 -14.73 -1.68
N ARG A 30 -1.41 -14.98 -2.58
CA ARG A 30 -1.65 -16.35 -3.09
C ARG A 30 -0.44 -16.89 -3.84
N GLU A 31 0.19 -16.07 -4.67
CA GLU A 31 1.41 -16.43 -5.39
C GLU A 31 2.59 -16.68 -4.41
N GLU A 32 2.70 -15.88 -3.35
CA GLU A 32 3.69 -16.09 -2.28
C GLU A 32 3.53 -17.47 -1.61
N VAL A 33 2.31 -17.84 -1.21
CA VAL A 33 2.02 -19.15 -0.60
C VAL A 33 2.36 -20.29 -1.56
N ASN A 34 2.00 -20.17 -2.83
CA ASN A 34 2.35 -21.15 -3.86
C ASN A 34 3.86 -21.32 -4.03
N GLU A 35 4.64 -20.23 -3.98
CA GLU A 35 6.10 -20.31 -4.05
C GLU A 35 6.69 -20.94 -2.79
N LYS A 36 6.16 -20.66 -1.59
CA LYS A 36 6.57 -21.34 -0.35
C LYS A 36 6.35 -22.86 -0.40
N GLU A 37 5.24 -23.31 -0.98
CA GLU A 37 5.04 -24.75 -1.20
C GLU A 37 6.07 -25.35 -2.16
N LYS A 38 6.46 -24.62 -3.21
CA LYS A 38 7.51 -25.06 -4.14
C LYS A 38 8.90 -25.10 -3.48
N VAL A 39 9.19 -24.18 -2.55
CA VAL A 39 10.39 -24.24 -1.71
C VAL A 39 10.41 -25.55 -0.94
N LYS A 40 9.32 -25.88 -0.24
CA LYS A 40 9.19 -27.15 0.50
C LYS A 40 9.46 -28.36 -0.38
N ARG A 41 8.76 -28.47 -1.52
CA ARG A 41 8.95 -29.58 -2.48
C ARG A 41 10.38 -29.66 -3.04
N SER A 42 11.09 -28.54 -3.12
CA SER A 42 12.48 -28.50 -3.62
C SER A 42 13.48 -28.92 -2.54
N LEU A 43 13.20 -28.56 -1.28
CA LEU A 43 13.98 -28.99 -0.10
C LEU A 43 13.85 -30.50 0.13
N GLU A 44 12.64 -31.06 0.05
CA GLU A 44 12.39 -32.51 0.15
C GLU A 44 13.17 -33.31 -0.91
N LYS A 45 13.38 -32.73 -2.09
CA LYS A 45 14.15 -33.33 -3.19
C LYS A 45 15.67 -33.11 -3.06
N GLY A 46 16.13 -32.40 -2.02
CA GLY A 46 17.53 -32.05 -1.82
C GLY A 46 18.10 -31.02 -2.82
N ASN A 47 17.24 -30.37 -3.62
CA ASN A 47 17.68 -29.36 -4.59
C ASN A 47 17.68 -27.97 -3.95
N MET A 48 18.79 -27.66 -3.29
CA MET A 48 18.98 -26.40 -2.56
C MET A 48 19.00 -25.17 -3.49
N GLU A 49 19.50 -25.32 -4.73
CA GLU A 49 19.56 -24.23 -5.71
C GLU A 49 18.15 -23.81 -6.15
N ALA A 50 17.29 -24.79 -6.46
CA ALA A 50 15.88 -24.53 -6.81
C ALA A 50 15.11 -23.95 -5.61
N ALA A 51 15.37 -24.44 -4.40
CA ALA A 51 14.76 -23.90 -3.18
C ALA A 51 15.12 -22.41 -2.97
N ARG A 52 16.37 -22.01 -3.20
CA ARG A 52 16.77 -20.59 -3.13
C ARG A 52 16.05 -19.72 -4.16
N ILE A 53 15.89 -20.20 -5.39
CA ILE A 53 15.18 -19.46 -6.44
C ILE A 53 13.70 -19.25 -6.07
N HIS A 54 13.02 -20.31 -5.62
CA HIS A 54 11.63 -20.22 -5.17
C HIS A 54 11.47 -19.35 -3.91
N ALA A 55 12.42 -19.41 -2.98
CA ALA A 55 12.42 -18.57 -1.78
C ALA A 55 12.59 -17.08 -2.12
N GLY A 56 13.51 -16.76 -3.04
CA GLY A 56 13.67 -15.39 -3.54
C GLY A 56 12.41 -14.86 -4.25
N ASN A 57 11.72 -15.72 -5.00
CA ASN A 57 10.44 -15.36 -5.61
C ASN A 57 9.34 -15.11 -4.57
N ALA A 58 9.25 -15.94 -3.53
CA ALA A 58 8.30 -15.75 -2.44
C ALA A 58 8.53 -14.40 -1.73
N ILE A 59 9.78 -14.06 -1.39
CA ILE A 59 10.12 -12.77 -0.77
C ILE A 59 9.77 -11.59 -1.68
N ARG A 60 10.05 -11.72 -2.98
CA ARG A 60 9.68 -10.68 -3.94
C ARG A 60 8.18 -10.46 -3.99
N LYS A 61 7.37 -11.53 -3.98
CA LYS A 61 5.90 -11.46 -3.98
C LYS A 61 5.35 -10.90 -2.68
N HIS A 62 5.95 -11.24 -1.55
CA HIS A 62 5.63 -10.65 -0.25
C HIS A 62 5.86 -9.12 -0.24
N ASN A 63 7.02 -8.69 -0.71
CA ASN A 63 7.34 -7.26 -0.82
C ASN A 63 6.45 -6.53 -1.82
N GLU A 64 6.04 -7.18 -2.90
CA GLU A 64 5.07 -6.67 -3.87
C GLU A 64 3.68 -6.49 -3.24
N ALA A 65 3.22 -7.46 -2.44
CA ALA A 65 1.96 -7.36 -1.70
C ALA A 65 1.96 -6.18 -0.72
N LEU A 66 3.05 -5.97 0.02
CA LEU A 66 3.22 -4.81 0.91
C LEU A 66 3.17 -3.48 0.16
N ARG A 67 3.78 -3.40 -1.02
CA ARG A 67 3.74 -2.19 -1.87
C ARG A 67 2.32 -1.89 -2.34
N TYR A 68 1.54 -2.90 -2.73
CA TYR A 68 0.14 -2.71 -3.10
C TYR A 68 -0.73 -2.29 -1.92
N LEU A 69 -0.48 -2.81 -0.71
CA LEU A 69 -1.18 -2.38 0.50
C LEU A 69 -0.90 -0.91 0.82
N GLN A 70 0.36 -0.48 0.71
CA GLN A 70 0.73 0.94 0.88
C GLN A 70 0.11 1.83 -0.20
N TYR A 71 0.09 1.36 -1.45
CA TYR A 71 -0.56 2.07 -2.54
C TYR A 71 -2.06 2.24 -2.29
N HIS A 72 -2.74 1.20 -1.81
CA HIS A 72 -4.13 1.26 -1.39
C HIS A 72 -4.35 2.33 -0.30
N SER A 73 -3.53 2.35 0.76
CA SER A 73 -3.62 3.36 1.82
C SER A 73 -3.46 4.78 1.28
N LYS A 74 -2.50 5.02 0.38
CA LYS A 74 -2.32 6.32 -0.28
C LYS A 74 -3.54 6.72 -1.10
N LEU A 75 -4.16 5.79 -1.82
CA LEU A 75 -5.37 6.05 -2.60
C LEU A 75 -6.58 6.39 -1.71
N GLU A 76 -6.76 5.71 -0.57
CA GLU A 76 -7.84 6.04 0.38
C GLU A 76 -7.65 7.43 1.02
N ILE A 77 -6.41 7.82 1.32
CA ILE A 77 -6.10 9.18 1.80
C ILE A 77 -6.49 10.22 0.74
N LEU A 78 -6.06 10.02 -0.50
CA LEU A 78 -6.39 10.92 -1.62
C LEU A 78 -7.90 10.98 -1.86
N ARG A 79 -8.58 9.83 -1.80
CA ARG A 79 -10.05 9.76 -1.91
C ARG A 79 -10.73 10.57 -0.82
N SER A 80 -10.32 10.43 0.45
CA SER A 80 -10.89 11.19 1.56
C SER A 80 -10.71 12.71 1.39
N GLN A 81 -9.55 13.14 0.90
CA GLN A 81 -9.29 14.54 0.60
C GLN A 81 -10.20 15.06 -0.53
N VAL A 82 -10.34 14.29 -1.61
CA VAL A 82 -11.23 14.63 -2.74
C VAL A 82 -12.69 14.69 -2.28
N GLU A 83 -13.16 13.72 -1.50
CA GLU A 83 -14.52 13.73 -0.96
C GLU A 83 -14.78 14.95 -0.06
N SER A 84 -13.79 15.36 0.74
CA SER A 84 -13.90 16.57 1.56
C SER A 84 -13.96 17.85 0.71
N ALA A 85 -13.17 17.91 -0.35
CA ALA A 85 -13.21 19.01 -1.30
C ALA A 85 -14.53 19.06 -2.08
N GLU A 86 -15.04 17.91 -2.52
CA GLU A 86 -16.35 17.78 -3.18
C GLU A 86 -17.49 18.26 -2.26
N ARG A 87 -17.48 17.86 -0.97
CA ARG A 87 -18.46 18.34 0.02
C ARG A 87 -18.39 19.85 0.22
N THR A 88 -17.18 20.40 0.37
CA THR A 88 -16.97 21.85 0.55
C THR A 88 -17.45 22.62 -0.69
N ASN A 89 -17.20 22.10 -1.89
CA ASN A 89 -17.69 22.70 -3.13
C ASN A 89 -19.22 22.67 -3.20
N ALA A 90 -19.87 21.56 -2.83
CA ALA A 90 -21.32 21.47 -2.77
C ALA A 90 -21.92 22.47 -1.77
N LEU A 91 -21.30 22.66 -0.61
CA LEU A 91 -21.71 23.68 0.37
C LEU A 91 -21.54 25.10 -0.17
N ASN A 92 -20.43 25.39 -0.87
CA ASN A 92 -20.20 26.68 -1.52
C ASN A 92 -21.25 26.98 -2.60
N GLU A 93 -21.67 25.97 -3.37
CA GLU A 93 -22.74 26.11 -4.37
C GLU A 93 -24.09 26.42 -3.70
N GLN A 94 -24.43 25.74 -2.61
CA GLN A 94 -25.64 26.03 -1.82
C GLN A 94 -25.60 27.44 -1.22
N LEU A 95 -24.46 27.86 -0.67
CA LEU A 95 -24.27 29.21 -0.15
C LEU A 95 -24.41 30.27 -1.26
N LYS A 96 -23.87 30.01 -2.46
CA LYS A 96 -24.00 30.88 -3.63
C LYS A 96 -25.46 31.03 -4.06
N GLU A 97 -26.28 29.99 -3.95
CA GLU A 97 -27.72 30.07 -4.23
C GLU A 97 -28.50 30.78 -3.10
N ALA A 98 -28.09 30.61 -1.84
CA ALA A 98 -28.72 31.22 -0.68
C ALA A 98 -28.43 32.73 -0.56
N LEU A 99 -27.23 33.20 -0.89
CA LEU A 99 -26.82 34.61 -0.84
C LEU A 99 -27.79 35.62 -1.51
N PRO A 100 -28.29 35.39 -2.75
CA PRO A 100 -29.28 36.26 -3.36
C PRO A 100 -30.66 36.21 -2.68
N ARG A 101 -31.03 35.07 -2.05
CA ARG A 101 -32.28 34.96 -1.26
C ARG A 101 -32.15 35.74 0.05
N LEU A 102 -31.01 35.60 0.71
CA LEU A 102 -30.66 36.32 1.92
C LEU A 102 -30.62 37.84 1.69
N SER A 103 -29.95 38.31 0.63
CA SER A 103 -29.91 39.74 0.29
C SER A 103 -31.26 40.35 -0.09
N LYS A 104 -32.17 39.55 -0.67
CA LYS A 104 -33.57 39.97 -0.87
C LYS A 104 -34.31 40.03 0.46
N MET A 105 -34.17 39.04 1.33
CA MET A 105 -34.82 39.01 2.66
C MET A 105 -34.34 40.12 3.60
N THR A 106 -33.03 40.44 3.62
CA THR A 106 -32.49 41.52 4.45
C THR A 106 -32.98 42.89 4.00
N LYS A 107 -33.18 43.11 2.69
CA LYS A 107 -33.85 44.32 2.17
C LYS A 107 -35.31 44.45 2.63
N TYR A 108 -35.98 43.36 3.00
CA TYR A 108 -37.35 43.38 3.55
C TYR A 108 -37.42 43.46 5.09
N LYS A 109 -36.31 43.29 5.82
CA LYS A 109 -36.28 43.23 7.30
C LYS A 109 -36.04 44.58 7.98
N SER A 110 -37.01 45.49 7.83
CA SER A 110 -37.34 46.39 8.95
C SER A 110 -37.99 45.64 10.12
N ASN A 111 -38.44 44.38 9.95
CA ASN A 111 -39.26 43.68 10.94
C ASN A 111 -38.68 42.30 11.31
N GLY A 112 -37.89 42.25 12.39
CA GLY A 112 -38.06 41.31 13.51
C GLY A 112 -37.90 39.78 13.39
N ASN A 113 -37.54 39.18 12.26
CA ASN A 113 -37.54 37.69 12.19
C ASN A 113 -36.24 37.04 12.76
N THR A 114 -36.39 36.19 13.78
CA THR A 114 -35.38 35.38 14.47
C THR A 114 -34.77 34.23 13.63
N ASN A 115 -35.40 33.85 12.52
CA ASN A 115 -34.97 32.71 11.68
C ASN A 115 -33.59 32.88 11.00
N LEU A 116 -33.09 34.12 10.85
CA LEU A 116 -31.79 34.37 10.21
C LEU A 116 -30.62 33.83 11.06
N MET A 117 -30.76 33.91 12.39
CA MET A 117 -29.69 33.51 13.29
C MET A 117 -29.58 31.98 13.34
N GLN A 118 -30.71 31.27 13.31
CA GLN A 118 -30.75 29.81 13.27
C GLN A 118 -30.23 29.22 11.95
N GLU A 119 -30.49 29.88 10.82
CA GLU A 119 -30.01 29.42 9.51
C GLU A 119 -28.50 29.68 9.34
N LEU A 120 -27.98 30.76 9.92
CA LEU A 120 -26.53 31.00 10.01
C LEU A 120 -25.83 30.03 10.95
N GLU A 121 -26.41 29.74 12.12
CA GLU A 121 -25.86 28.78 13.09
C GLU A 121 -25.72 27.38 12.48
N LYS A 122 -26.70 26.94 11.68
CA LYS A 122 -26.63 25.67 10.96
C LYS A 122 -25.52 25.61 9.89
N ILE A 123 -25.26 26.74 9.20
CA ILE A 123 -24.18 26.84 8.22
C ILE A 123 -22.80 26.83 8.90
N PHE A 124 -22.70 27.38 10.12
CA PHE A 124 -21.47 27.37 10.90
C PHE A 124 -21.20 26.02 11.60
N ASP A 125 -22.22 25.34 12.12
CA ASP A 125 -22.10 24.00 12.70
C ASP A 125 -21.62 22.97 11.66
N ASP A 126 -22.10 23.06 10.42
CA ASP A 126 -21.66 22.18 9.32
C ASP A 126 -20.18 22.44 8.91
N LEU A 127 -19.60 23.58 9.29
CA LEU A 127 -18.24 24.01 8.93
C LEU A 127 -17.17 23.54 9.93
N ASP A 128 -17.55 23.32 11.20
CA ASP A 128 -16.63 23.03 12.32
C ASP A 128 -16.28 21.53 12.48
N VAL A 129 -16.71 20.66 11.56
CA VAL A 129 -16.56 19.19 11.67
C VAL A 129 -15.24 18.65 11.08
N SER A 130 -14.30 19.50 10.62
CA SER A 130 -13.17 19.02 9.78
C SER A 130 -11.74 19.24 10.28
N GLU A 131 -11.51 19.84 11.46
CA GLU A 131 -10.16 20.13 11.96
C GLU A 131 -9.48 18.95 12.72
N ALA A 132 -9.62 17.72 12.23
CA ALA A 132 -9.03 16.52 12.84
C ALA A 132 -8.07 15.72 11.94
N TYR A 133 -7.65 16.27 10.80
CA TYR A 133 -6.68 15.60 9.91
C TYR A 133 -5.33 16.29 9.95
N GLY A 134 -4.66 16.13 11.09
CA GLY A 134 -3.35 16.69 11.37
C GLY A 134 -2.37 15.69 11.96
N ASP A 135 -2.26 14.46 11.44
CA ASP A 135 -1.04 13.66 11.57
C ASP A 135 -1.03 12.46 10.61
N MET A 136 -0.50 12.61 9.41
CA MET A 136 -0.19 11.46 8.56
C MET A 136 0.97 11.78 7.60
N THR A 137 2.02 12.36 8.15
CA THR A 137 3.31 12.42 7.46
C THR A 137 3.92 11.02 7.50
N MET A 138 3.56 10.19 6.50
CA MET A 138 4.19 8.89 6.18
C MET A 138 5.65 9.09 5.73
N ASN A 139 6.49 9.57 6.63
CA ASN A 139 7.93 9.54 6.48
C ASN A 139 8.40 8.11 6.73
N SER A 140 9.22 7.55 5.84
CA SER A 140 9.92 6.26 5.99
C SER A 140 9.22 4.98 5.52
N VAL A 141 8.96 4.83 4.21
CA VAL A 141 8.98 3.48 3.61
C VAL A 141 9.58 3.50 2.21
N ASN A 142 10.90 3.64 2.12
CA ASN A 142 11.59 3.58 0.83
C ASN A 142 12.97 2.92 0.98
N ALA A 143 13.01 1.64 1.38
CA ALA A 143 14.22 0.82 1.26
C ALA A 143 13.88 -0.67 1.52
N HIS A 144 13.52 -1.44 0.49
CA HIS A 144 13.82 -2.88 0.46
C HIS A 144 13.63 -3.44 -0.96
N LEU A 145 14.76 -3.58 -1.65
CA LEU A 145 14.97 -4.64 -2.63
C LEU A 145 15.69 -5.74 -1.84
N ALA A 146 15.04 -6.90 -1.71
CA ALA A 146 15.38 -8.04 -0.86
C ALA A 146 16.89 -8.21 -0.53
N PRO A 147 17.32 -8.01 0.73
CA PRO A 147 18.65 -8.38 1.20
C PRO A 147 18.80 -9.90 1.28
N GLN A 148 19.99 -10.42 0.96
CA GLN A 148 20.31 -11.86 1.08
C GLN A 148 20.00 -12.44 2.47
N ASN A 149 20.16 -11.66 3.53
CA ASN A 149 19.87 -12.08 4.91
C ASN A 149 18.38 -12.46 5.12
N GLU A 150 17.45 -11.83 4.39
CA GLU A 150 16.02 -12.18 4.49
C GLU A 150 15.70 -13.51 3.82
N VAL A 151 16.45 -13.86 2.76
CA VAL A 151 16.33 -15.14 2.05
C VAL A 151 16.73 -16.29 2.96
N ASP A 152 17.89 -16.18 3.61
CA ASP A 152 18.39 -17.23 4.50
C ASP A 152 17.50 -17.40 5.74
N ASN A 153 16.98 -16.29 6.29
CA ASN A 153 16.03 -16.32 7.40
C ASN A 153 14.69 -16.99 7.03
N LEU A 154 14.17 -16.75 5.83
CA LEU A 154 12.94 -17.40 5.38
C LEU A 154 13.14 -18.91 5.17
N ILE A 155 14.29 -19.31 4.62
CA ILE A 155 14.64 -20.73 4.45
C ILE A 155 14.71 -21.43 5.81
N SER A 156 15.34 -20.82 6.82
CA SER A 156 15.38 -21.37 8.19
C SER A 156 13.99 -21.49 8.80
N LYS A 157 13.16 -20.44 8.72
CA LYS A 157 11.80 -20.47 9.29
C LYS A 157 10.92 -21.55 8.66
N VAL A 158 11.00 -21.73 7.35
CA VAL A 158 10.27 -22.80 6.64
C VAL A 158 10.88 -24.17 6.98
N ALA A 159 12.18 -24.29 7.21
CA ALA A 159 12.80 -25.53 7.68
C ALA A 159 12.26 -25.96 9.06
N ASP A 160 12.22 -24.99 9.97
CA ASP A 160 11.81 -25.17 11.37
C ASP A 160 10.31 -25.48 11.48
N GLU A 161 9.46 -24.81 10.70
CA GLU A 161 8.01 -25.07 10.65
C GLU A 161 7.66 -26.47 10.15
N TYR A 162 8.51 -27.07 9.31
CA TYR A 162 8.25 -28.37 8.67
C TYR A 162 9.16 -29.51 9.16
N ALA A 163 9.93 -29.30 10.24
CA ALA A 163 10.86 -30.29 10.81
C ALA A 163 11.79 -30.93 9.76
N LEU A 164 12.22 -30.15 8.77
CA LEU A 164 13.22 -30.58 7.80
C LEU A 164 14.61 -30.37 8.42
N ASP A 165 15.38 -31.45 8.59
CA ASP A 165 16.72 -31.40 9.18
C ASP A 165 17.73 -30.79 8.18
N ILE A 166 17.79 -29.46 8.14
CA ILE A 166 18.65 -28.69 7.21
C ILE A 166 20.07 -28.47 7.77
N GLY A 167 20.34 -28.90 9.01
CA GLY A 167 21.61 -28.70 9.70
C GLY A 167 22.82 -29.30 8.97
N ASP A 168 22.66 -30.45 8.33
CA ASP A 168 23.76 -31.15 7.66
C ASP A 168 24.02 -30.69 6.20
N MET A 169 23.04 -30.07 5.53
CA MET A 169 23.21 -29.63 4.14
C MET A 169 23.78 -28.22 4.00
N LEU A 170 23.50 -27.30 4.93
CA LEU A 170 24.07 -25.93 4.90
C LEU A 170 25.59 -25.94 5.12
N ASN A 171 26.09 -26.87 5.94
CA ASN A 171 27.52 -27.08 6.15
C ASN A 171 28.23 -27.64 4.90
N ALA A 172 27.56 -28.51 4.13
CA ALA A 172 28.11 -29.05 2.89
C ALA A 172 28.30 -27.97 1.80
N SER A 173 27.41 -26.98 1.71
CA SER A 173 27.52 -25.88 0.74
C SER A 173 28.68 -24.92 1.06
N ARG A 174 28.97 -24.69 2.34
CA ARG A 174 30.09 -23.83 2.78
C ARG A 174 31.46 -24.46 2.54
N VAL A 175 31.57 -25.79 2.66
CA VAL A 175 32.83 -26.52 2.40
C VAL A 175 33.16 -26.56 0.90
N ILE A 176 32.16 -26.70 0.01
CA ILE A 176 32.40 -26.74 -1.44
C ILE A 176 32.93 -25.40 -1.97
N GLY A 177 32.44 -24.26 -1.47
CA GLY A 177 32.92 -22.93 -1.85
C GLY A 177 34.39 -22.65 -1.53
N SER A 178 34.89 -23.18 -0.40
CA SER A 178 36.30 -23.05 -0.01
C SER A 178 37.25 -23.96 -0.81
N SER A 179 36.77 -25.11 -1.31
CA SER A 179 37.60 -26.10 -2.02
C SER A 179 37.88 -25.73 -3.49
N LEU A 180 37.06 -24.88 -4.08
CA LEU A 180 37.21 -24.42 -5.48
C LEU A 180 38.15 -23.21 -5.59
N SER A 181 38.30 -22.42 -4.52
CA SER A 181 39.17 -21.24 -4.52
C SER A 181 40.66 -21.56 -4.39
N ASN A 182 41.02 -22.77 -3.94
CA ASN A 182 42.43 -23.14 -3.68
C ASN A 182 43.10 -23.98 -4.77
N ARG A 183 42.41 -24.30 -5.88
CA ARG A 183 42.99 -25.13 -6.97
C ARG A 183 43.60 -24.34 -8.14
N ASN A 184 43.37 -23.03 -8.24
CA ASN A 184 43.78 -22.23 -9.41
C ASN A 184 44.98 -21.28 -9.20
N ILE A 185 45.70 -21.34 -8.07
CA ILE A 185 46.85 -20.45 -7.78
C ILE A 185 48.21 -21.18 -7.86
N GLY A 186 48.30 -22.32 -8.56
CA GLY A 186 49.50 -23.16 -8.55
C GLY A 186 50.18 -23.43 -9.90
N ARG A 187 49.76 -22.83 -11.02
CA ARG A 187 50.23 -23.29 -12.35
C ARG A 187 50.60 -22.18 -13.33
N LEU A 188 51.29 -21.15 -12.86
CA LEU A 188 51.86 -20.08 -13.70
C LEU A 188 53.14 -19.47 -13.10
N THR A 189 54.08 -20.30 -12.66
CA THR A 189 55.50 -19.90 -12.51
C THR A 189 56.39 -21.14 -12.62
N GLN A 190 56.84 -21.45 -13.84
CA GLN A 190 58.18 -21.93 -14.22
C GLN A 190 58.26 -22.02 -15.74
#